data_AF-A0A0N1HZX2-F1
#
_entry.id   AF-A0A0N1HZX2-F1
#
_cell.length_a   1.000
_cell.length_b   1.000
_cell.length_c   1.000
_cell.angle_alpha   90.00
_cell.angle_beta   90.00
_cell.angle_gamma   90.00
#
_symmetry.space_group_name_H-M   'P 1'
#
loop_
_entity.id
_entity.type
_entity.pdbx_description
1 polymer ?
#
loop_
_entity_poly.entity_id
_entity_poly.type
_entity_poly.pdbx_seq_one_letter_code
_entity_poly.pdbx_strand_id
1 'polypeptide(L)'
;MFSTAFLSASKKHLRLKCSGCLRLLPSEHFPHKNGPLSTLVCTNCKEMCFGCGLRQPRSGFSDPDSGICDRCMAKRQVARENVYFRFPVLKYRSCPFSVDEAREELRREEHSKPPPPSASHGSTESWKCDLGEPRY
;
A
#
# COMPACT_ATOMS: atom_id res chain seq x y z
N MET A 1 -3.25 -47.88 12.55
CA MET A 1 -2.45 -47.48 11.37
C MET A 1 -3.36 -46.75 10.40
N PHE A 2 -3.35 -45.42 10.38
CA PHE A 2 -4.20 -44.63 9.51
C PHE A 2 -3.50 -44.43 8.17
N SER A 3 -4.01 -45.11 7.15
CA SER A 3 -3.55 -44.98 5.77
C SER A 3 -3.86 -43.56 5.28
N THR A 4 -2.83 -42.71 5.19
CA THR A 4 -2.91 -41.44 4.48
C THR A 4 -2.77 -41.75 2.99
N ALA A 5 -3.90 -42.03 2.35
CA ALA A 5 -3.97 -42.09 0.90
C ALA A 5 -3.63 -40.70 0.35
N PHE A 6 -2.37 -40.50 -0.05
CA PHE A 6 -1.96 -39.37 -0.86
C PHE A 6 -2.62 -39.50 -2.22
N LEU A 7 -3.84 -38.96 -2.34
CA LEU A 7 -4.48 -38.72 -3.62
C LEU A 7 -3.62 -37.70 -4.38
N SER A 8 -2.75 -38.21 -5.25
CA SER A 8 -2.03 -37.44 -6.25
C SER A 8 -3.02 -36.97 -7.33
N ALA A 9 -3.97 -36.14 -6.94
CA ALA A 9 -4.88 -35.48 -7.86
C ALA A 9 -4.04 -34.69 -8.88
N SER A 10 -4.22 -35.00 -10.16
CA SER A 10 -3.54 -34.33 -11.26
C SER A 10 -3.75 -32.82 -11.17
N LYS A 11 -2.71 -32.10 -10.73
CA LYS A 11 -2.72 -30.63 -10.57
C LYS A 11 -3.10 -29.88 -11.85
N LYS A 12 -3.02 -30.54 -13.01
CA LYS A 12 -3.30 -30.00 -14.35
C LYS A 12 -4.76 -29.57 -14.57
N HIS A 13 -5.70 -30.06 -13.75
CA HIS A 13 -7.12 -29.67 -13.85
C HIS A 13 -7.67 -29.05 -12.55
N LEU A 14 -6.81 -28.74 -11.58
CA LEU A 14 -7.24 -28.14 -10.32
C LEU A 14 -7.69 -26.69 -10.57
N ARG A 15 -9.00 -26.47 -10.44
CA ARG A 15 -9.60 -25.13 -10.47
C ARG A 15 -9.81 -24.64 -9.04
N LEU A 16 -9.42 -23.40 -8.79
CA LEU A 16 -9.53 -22.74 -7.49
C LEU A 16 -10.46 -21.53 -7.60
N LYS A 17 -11.25 -21.29 -6.56
CA LYS A 17 -12.14 -20.14 -6.49
C LYS A 17 -11.37 -18.91 -6.02
N CYS A 18 -11.45 -17.80 -6.76
CA CYS A 18 -10.95 -16.51 -6.30
C CYS A 18 -11.96 -15.86 -5.34
N SER A 19 -11.52 -15.37 -4.18
CA SER A 19 -12.38 -14.65 -3.24
C SER A 19 -12.79 -13.26 -3.73
N GLY A 20 -11.98 -12.63 -4.59
CA GLY A 20 -12.27 -11.29 -5.14
C GLY A 20 -13.31 -11.29 -6.26
N CYS A 21 -13.12 -12.12 -7.29
CA CYS A 21 -14.03 -12.17 -8.45
C CYS A 21 -14.98 -13.38 -8.46
N LEU A 22 -14.93 -14.25 -7.44
CA LEU A 22 -15.76 -15.45 -7.27
C LEU A 22 -15.65 -16.51 -8.39
N ARG A 23 -14.83 -16.28 -9.41
CA ARG A 23 -14.62 -17.20 -10.53
C ARG A 23 -13.76 -18.40 -10.14
N LEU A 24 -14.09 -19.55 -10.71
CA LEU A 24 -13.24 -20.75 -10.70
C LEU A 24 -12.19 -20.61 -11.81
N LEU A 25 -10.93 -20.49 -11.42
CA LEU A 25 -9.81 -20.27 -12.32
C LEU A 25 -8.78 -21.40 -12.20
N PRO A 26 -8.05 -21.70 -13.29
CA PRO A 26 -6.94 -22.65 -13.25
C PRO A 26 -5.87 -22.25 -12.23
N SER A 27 -5.16 -23.26 -11.75
CA SER A 27 -4.14 -23.18 -10.72
C SER A 27 -3.01 -22.18 -11.05
N GLU A 28 -2.74 -21.92 -12.33
CA GLU A 28 -1.74 -20.96 -12.84
C GLU A 28 -2.06 -19.51 -12.49
N HIS A 29 -3.33 -19.17 -12.27
CA HIS A 29 -3.78 -17.81 -11.94
C HIS A 29 -3.54 -17.44 -10.47
N PHE A 30 -2.95 -18.34 -9.69
CA PHE A 30 -2.63 -18.17 -8.28
C PHE A 30 -1.14 -18.44 -8.03
N PRO A 31 -0.24 -17.57 -8.53
CA PRO A 31 1.17 -17.66 -8.20
C PRO A 31 1.34 -17.40 -6.70
N HIS A 32 2.07 -18.29 -6.03
CA HIS A 32 2.28 -18.31 -4.58
C HIS A 32 1.00 -18.58 -3.76
N LYS A 33 0.55 -19.85 -3.78
CA LYS A 33 -0.56 -20.38 -2.96
C LYS A 33 -0.16 -20.51 -1.50
N ASN A 34 0.22 -19.39 -0.88
CA ASN A 34 0.55 -19.33 0.54
C ASN A 34 -0.71 -18.89 1.29
N GLY A 35 -1.38 -19.83 1.96
CA GLY A 35 -2.51 -19.54 2.84
C GLY A 35 -3.75 -20.42 2.61
N PRO A 36 -4.81 -20.20 3.40
CA PRO A 36 -6.06 -20.94 3.31
C PRO A 36 -6.75 -20.76 1.95
N LEU A 37 -7.30 -21.84 1.39
CA LEU A 37 -7.98 -21.83 0.08
C LEU A 37 -9.14 -20.82 0.01
N SER A 38 -9.79 -20.53 1.14
CA SER A 38 -10.90 -19.56 1.23
C SER A 38 -10.48 -18.11 0.98
N THR A 39 -9.20 -17.80 1.07
CA THR A 39 -8.65 -16.43 0.96
C THR A 39 -7.86 -16.19 -0.33
N LEU A 40 -7.87 -17.16 -1.26
CA LEU A 40 -7.08 -17.06 -2.48
C LEU A 40 -7.61 -15.99 -3.42
N VAL A 41 -6.70 -15.15 -3.91
CA VAL A 41 -6.99 -14.07 -4.86
C VAL A 41 -6.18 -14.30 -6.13
N CYS A 42 -6.85 -14.23 -7.29
CA CYS A 42 -6.20 -14.41 -8.59
C CYS A 42 -5.32 -13.20 -8.95
N THR A 43 -4.40 -13.38 -9.89
CA THR A 43 -3.49 -12.32 -10.39
C THR A 43 -4.21 -11.05 -10.82
N ASN A 44 -5.39 -11.17 -11.42
CA ASN A 44 -6.15 -10.03 -11.94
C ASN A 44 -6.84 -9.22 -10.84
N CYS A 45 -7.15 -9.86 -9.71
CA CYS A 45 -7.71 -9.19 -8.54
C CYS A 45 -6.61 -8.65 -7.59
N LYS A 46 -5.34 -8.78 -7.97
CA LYS A 46 -4.21 -8.22 -7.23
C LYS A 46 -3.72 -6.95 -7.92
N GLU A 47 -3.59 -5.90 -7.13
CA GLU A 47 -3.01 -4.63 -7.54
C GLU A 47 -1.52 -4.60 -7.19
N MET A 48 -0.73 -3.90 -8.00
CA MET A 48 0.70 -3.75 -7.77
C MET A 48 0.94 -2.54 -6.86
N CYS A 49 1.60 -2.76 -5.73
CA CYS A 49 2.00 -1.66 -4.85
C CYS A 49 3.27 -0.99 -5.39
N PHE A 50 3.22 0.32 -5.67
CA PHE A 50 4.40 1.07 -6.12
C PHE A 50 5.51 1.15 -5.05
N GLY A 51 5.15 1.07 -3.77
CA GLY A 51 6.12 1.16 -2.67
C GLY A 51 6.98 -0.08 -2.44
N CYS A 52 6.48 -1.29 -2.75
CA CYS A 52 7.25 -2.53 -2.56
C CYS A 52 7.36 -3.41 -3.81
N GLY A 53 6.71 -3.05 -4.93
CA GLY A 53 6.70 -3.83 -6.16
C GLY A 53 5.93 -5.16 -6.08
N LEU A 54 5.30 -5.47 -4.94
CA LEU A 54 4.57 -6.71 -4.74
C LEU A 54 3.10 -6.55 -5.13
N ARG A 55 2.56 -7.60 -5.76
CA ARG A 55 1.12 -7.72 -6.05
C ARG A 55 0.36 -8.18 -4.82
N GLN A 56 -0.58 -7.38 -4.35
CA GLN A 56 -1.40 -7.66 -3.17
C GLN A 56 -2.90 -7.58 -3.51
N PRO A 57 -3.76 -8.30 -2.78
CA PRO A 57 -5.20 -8.12 -2.89
C PRO A 57 -5.61 -6.67 -2.64
N ARG A 58 -6.69 -6.20 -3.29
CA ARG A 58 -7.24 -4.85 -3.08
C ARG A 58 -7.60 -4.55 -1.62
N SER A 59 -7.90 -5.58 -0.82
CA SER A 59 -8.13 -5.42 0.63
C SER A 59 -6.90 -4.90 1.41
N GLY A 60 -5.71 -4.91 0.82
CA GLY A 60 -4.49 -4.33 1.40
C GLY A 60 -4.20 -2.89 0.94
N PHE A 61 -5.17 -2.26 0.26
CA PHE A 61 -5.11 -0.87 -0.19
C PHE A 61 -6.32 -0.15 0.39
N SER A 62 -6.13 0.55 1.51
CA SER A 62 -7.18 1.34 2.16
C SER A 62 -7.50 2.61 1.37
N ASP A 63 -6.51 3.19 0.69
CA ASP A 63 -6.66 4.36 -0.18
C ASP A 63 -6.52 3.92 -1.66
N PRO A 64 -7.61 3.91 -2.44
CA PRO A 64 -7.61 3.45 -3.82
C PRO A 64 -6.80 4.34 -4.76
N ASP A 65 -6.59 5.61 -4.42
CA ASP A 65 -5.89 6.57 -5.27
C ASP A 65 -4.37 6.60 -4.99
N SER A 66 -3.96 6.07 -3.84
CA SER A 66 -2.55 6.09 -3.42
C SER A 66 -1.64 5.19 -4.26
N GLY A 67 -2.16 4.09 -4.81
CA GLY A 67 -1.37 3.04 -5.46
C GLY A 67 -0.34 2.36 -4.55
N ILE A 68 -0.44 2.55 -3.22
CA ILE A 68 0.51 2.05 -2.22
C ILE A 68 -0.26 1.22 -1.20
N CYS A 69 0.21 0.01 -0.91
CA CYS A 69 -0.44 -0.84 0.09
C CYS A 69 -0.26 -0.30 1.51
N ASP A 70 -1.17 -0.70 2.41
CA ASP A 70 -1.25 -0.23 3.79
C ASP A 70 0.05 -0.44 4.56
N ARG A 71 0.75 -1.55 4.29
CA ARG A 71 2.05 -1.83 4.91
C ARG A 71 3.11 -0.81 4.50
N CYS A 72 3.12 -0.40 3.23
CA CYS A 72 4.04 0.62 2.74
C CYS A 72 3.64 2.01 3.23
N MET A 73 2.33 2.29 3.34
CA MET A 73 1.84 3.53 3.96
C MET A 73 2.26 3.63 5.43
N ALA A 74 2.10 2.55 6.20
CA ALA A 74 2.55 2.50 7.58
C ALA A 74 4.08 2.71 7.69
N LYS A 75 4.87 2.07 6.82
CA LYS A 75 6.33 2.29 6.76
C LYS A 75 6.67 3.75 6.46
N ARG A 76 5.93 4.39 5.54
CA ARG A 76 6.13 5.80 5.20
C ARG A 76 5.85 6.70 6.41
N GLN A 77 4.80 6.41 7.18
CA GLN A 77 4.49 7.15 8.40
C GLN A 77 5.60 6.98 9.45
N VAL A 78 6.00 5.73 9.72
CA VAL A 78 7.08 5.46 10.68
C VAL A 78 8.40 6.12 10.25
N ALA A 79 8.72 6.14 8.95
CA ALA A 79 9.91 6.80 8.43
C ALA A 79 9.87 8.33 8.55
N ARG A 80 8.69 8.96 8.67
CA ARG A 80 8.62 10.40 8.95
C ARG A 80 9.11 10.71 10.37
N GLU A 81 8.80 9.82 11.31
CA GLU A 81 9.08 10.04 12.73
C GLU A 81 10.40 9.40 13.18
N ASN A 82 10.87 8.36 12.46
CA ASN A 82 12.02 7.56 12.87
C ASN A 82 13.17 7.62 11.85
N VAL A 83 14.27 8.21 12.30
CA VAL A 83 15.53 8.36 11.55
C VAL A 83 16.06 7.04 10.99
N TYR A 84 16.01 5.94 11.76
CA TYR A 84 16.53 4.65 11.28
C TYR A 84 15.68 4.00 10.18
N PHE A 85 14.40 4.35 10.09
CA PHE A 85 13.53 3.88 9.01
C PHE A 85 13.71 4.73 7.75
N ARG A 86 13.93 6.03 7.92
CA ARG A 86 14.23 6.95 6.80
C ARG A 86 15.63 6.76 6.23
N PHE A 87 16.60 6.53 7.10
CA PHE A 87 18.01 6.36 6.79
C PHE A 87 18.53 5.03 7.37
N PRO A 88 18.21 3.88 6.75
CA PRO A 88 18.63 2.57 7.25
C PRO A 88 20.15 2.41 7.38
N VAL A 89 20.92 3.19 6.61
CA VAL A 89 22.39 3.19 6.66
C VAL A 89 22.94 3.57 8.04
N LEU A 90 22.20 4.37 8.82
CA LEU A 90 22.58 4.76 10.17
C LEU A 90 22.51 3.61 11.18
N LYS A 91 21.91 2.47 10.80
CA LYS A 91 21.87 1.27 11.64
C LYS A 91 23.22 0.54 11.68
N TYR A 92 24.11 0.79 10.72
CA TYR A 92 25.40 0.13 10.65
C TYR A 92 26.41 0.79 11.60
N ARG A 93 27.13 -0.03 12.37
CA ARG A 93 28.13 0.44 13.36
C ARG A 93 29.26 1.30 12.77
N SER A 94 29.52 1.15 11.48
CA SER A 94 30.59 1.87 10.76
C SER A 94 30.09 3.10 10.00
N CYS A 95 28.87 3.57 10.27
CA CYS A 95 28.30 4.69 9.54
C CYS A 95 29.03 6.00 9.90
N PRO A 96 29.56 6.76 8.91
CA PRO A 96 30.22 8.03 9.17
C PRO A 96 29.24 9.17 9.48
N PHE A 97 27.93 8.93 9.35
CA PHE A 97 26.87 9.92 9.54
C PHE A 97 26.31 9.88 10.98
N SER A 98 26.07 11.06 11.55
CA SER A 98 25.52 11.19 12.90
C SER A 98 24.01 10.95 12.92
N VAL A 99 23.55 10.10 13.84
CA VAL A 99 22.11 9.88 14.07
C VAL A 99 21.43 11.16 14.54
N ASP A 100 22.09 11.95 15.39
CA ASP A 100 21.49 13.13 16.01
C ASP A 100 21.34 14.28 15.01
N GLU A 101 22.25 14.39 14.05
CA GLU A 101 22.13 15.34 12.94
C GLU A 101 20.92 15.01 12.06
N ALA A 102 20.73 13.74 11.71
CA ALA A 102 19.56 13.29 10.95
C ALA A 102 18.23 13.45 11.74
N ARG A 103 18.27 13.39 13.09
CA ARG A 103 17.10 13.71 13.93
C ARG A 103 16.77 15.19 13.89
N GLU A 104 17.77 16.06 13.84
CA GLU A 104 17.57 17.51 13.74
C GLU A 104 17.01 17.90 12.37
N GLU A 105 17.44 17.22 11.31
CA GLU A 105 16.90 17.40 9.97
C GLU A 105 15.41 17.05 9.91
N LEU A 106 14.99 15.91 10.48
CA LEU A 106 13.57 15.56 10.59
C LEU A 106 12.76 16.63 11.33
N ARG A 107 13.28 17.14 12.46
CA ARG A 107 12.60 18.18 13.25
C ARG A 107 12.47 19.49 12.46
N ARG A 108 13.49 19.87 11.69
CA ARG A 108 13.43 21.05 10.81
C ARG A 108 12.41 20.90 9.68
N GLU A 109 12.30 19.73 9.06
CA GLU A 109 11.29 19.46 8.04
C GLU A 109 9.85 19.51 8.58
N GLU A 110 9.64 19.09 9.83
CA GLU A 110 8.33 19.20 10.48
C GLU A 110 7.94 20.66 10.72
N HIS A 111 8.91 21.50 11.12
CA HIS A 111 8.69 22.94 11.35
C HIS A 111 8.56 23.76 10.06
N SER A 112 9.13 23.30 8.94
CA SER A 112 9.02 23.99 7.66
C SER A 112 7.74 23.66 6.89
N LYS A 113 6.92 22.74 7.38
CA LYS A 113 5.63 22.42 6.77
C LYS A 113 4.62 23.53 7.10
N PRO A 114 4.02 24.21 6.10
CA PRO A 114 2.98 25.18 6.38
C PRO A 114 1.82 24.51 7.13
N PRO A 115 1.17 25.20 8.08
CA PRO A 115 0.05 24.62 8.82
C PRO A 115 -1.01 24.12 7.85
N PRO A 116 -1.66 22.97 8.12
CA PRO A 116 -2.78 22.53 7.31
C PRO A 116 -3.84 23.64 7.27
N PRO A 117 -4.50 23.89 6.13
CA PRO A 117 -5.54 24.91 6.06
C PRO A 117 -6.59 24.57 7.13
N SER A 118 -6.64 25.40 8.16
CA SER A 118 -7.57 25.30 9.26
C SER A 118 -8.98 25.39 8.70
N ALA A 119 -9.79 24.35 8.90
CA ALA A 119 -11.22 24.42 8.69
C ALA A 119 -11.82 25.40 9.70
N SER A 120 -11.98 26.66 9.29
CA SER A 120 -12.81 27.63 9.98
C SER A 120 -14.27 27.45 9.57
N HIS A 121 -15.12 27.24 10.56
CA HIS A 121 -16.58 27.30 10.45
C HIS A 121 -17.05 28.68 9.97
N GLY A 122 -18.01 28.70 9.04
CA GLY A 122 -19.12 29.66 8.98
C GLY A 122 -18.83 31.12 8.60
N SER A 123 -19.05 31.46 7.33
CA SER A 123 -19.89 32.60 6.94
C SER A 123 -20.09 32.60 5.43
N THR A 124 -21.36 32.65 5.03
CA THR A 124 -21.81 32.93 3.67
C THR A 124 -21.34 34.32 3.26
N GLU A 125 -20.37 34.42 2.35
CA GLU A 125 -20.28 35.58 1.47
C GLU A 125 -20.02 35.15 0.03
N SER A 126 -20.95 35.61 -0.79
CA SER A 126 -21.06 35.47 -2.23
C SER A 126 -19.85 36.09 -2.92
N TRP A 127 -19.11 35.28 -3.68
CA TRP A 127 -18.21 35.80 -4.71
C TRP A 127 -18.67 35.19 -6.04
N LYS A 128 -19.48 35.99 -6.75
CA LYS A 128 -19.71 35.86 -8.19
C LYS A 128 -18.36 35.99 -8.89
N CYS A 129 -17.98 34.98 -9.67
CA CYS A 129 -16.97 35.15 -10.70
C CYS A 129 -17.70 35.21 -12.03
N ASP A 130 -17.63 36.36 -12.68
CA ASP A 130 -18.18 36.64 -13.99
C ASP A 130 -17.70 35.61 -15.02
N LEU A 131 -18.66 34.94 -15.65
CA LEU A 131 -18.45 34.12 -16.84
C LEU A 131 -18.11 35.06 -18.01
N GLY A 132 -16.85 35.07 -18.43
CA GLY A 132 -16.48 35.62 -19.74
C GLY A 132 -17.14 34.79 -20.84
N GLU A 133 -17.98 35.44 -21.66
CA GLU A 133 -18.72 34.82 -22.75
C GLU A 133 -17.82 34.19 -23.83
N PRO A 134 -18.25 33.10 -24.48
CA PRO A 134 -17.57 32.56 -25.64
C PRO A 134 -17.96 33.37 -26.90
N ARG A 135 -16.95 33.89 -27.61
CA ARG A 135 -17.12 34.36 -28.99
C ARG A 135 -17.11 33.16 -29.93
N TYR A 136 -18.18 33.05 -30.72
CA TYR A 136 -18.32 32.16 -31.87
C TYR A 136 -17.29 32.46 -32.97
#